data_AF-A0A2S8BPF6-F1
#
_entry.id   AF-A0A2S8BPF6-F1
#
_cell.length_a   1.000
_cell.length_b   1.000
_cell.length_c   1.000
_cell.angle_alpha   90.00
_cell.angle_beta   90.00
_cell.angle_gamma   90.00
#
_symmetry.space_group_name_H-M   'P 1'
#
loop_
_entity.id
_entity.type
_entity.pdbx_description
1 polymer ?
#
loop_
_entity_poly.entity_id
_entity_poly.type
_entity_poly.pdbx_seq_one_letter_code
_entity_poly.pdbx_strand_id
1 'polypeptide(L)'
;MSIWSTRAAVPAARRIGRLWDGHIAVWLVADQLRKCRVVWTITNHDKTLPAEQSGARLPPGPRFARTPDFRVLNGLGFHVVQRWQFSFAQVIKSTR
;
A
#
# COMPACT_ATOMS: atom_id res chain seq x y z
N MET A 1 -23.06 41.15 -11.75
CA MET A 1 -22.15 40.17 -11.14
C MET A 1 -22.40 38.83 -11.82
N SER A 2 -21.47 38.37 -12.65
CA SER A 2 -21.59 37.09 -13.36
C SER A 2 -20.54 36.13 -12.79
N ILE A 3 -20.99 35.07 -12.14
CA ILE A 3 -20.15 33.99 -11.61
C ILE A 3 -19.82 33.05 -12.77
N TRP A 4 -18.56 32.99 -13.17
CA TRP A 4 -18.06 31.95 -14.08
C TRP A 4 -17.69 30.71 -13.27
N SER A 5 -18.40 29.61 -13.50
CA SER A 5 -18.01 28.28 -13.06
C SER A 5 -16.92 27.76 -14.00
N THR A 6 -15.66 27.90 -13.64
CA THR A 6 -14.58 27.11 -14.24
C THR A 6 -14.73 25.68 -13.71
N ARG A 7 -15.39 24.81 -14.50
CA ARG A 7 -15.16 23.37 -14.35
C ARG A 7 -13.68 23.13 -14.61
N ALA A 8 -12.91 22.95 -13.55
CA ALA A 8 -11.58 22.38 -13.66
C ALA A 8 -11.74 21.05 -14.39
N ALA A 9 -11.24 20.96 -15.62
CA ALA A 9 -11.16 19.71 -16.34
C ALA A 9 -10.32 18.74 -15.50
N VAL A 10 -10.94 17.68 -15.00
CA VAL A 10 -10.22 16.59 -14.34
C VAL A 10 -9.28 16.00 -15.40
N PRO A 11 -7.94 16.06 -15.21
CA PRO A 11 -7.03 15.50 -16.20
C PRO A 11 -7.37 14.02 -16.39
N ALA A 12 -7.35 13.56 -17.66
CA ALA A 12 -7.60 12.17 -18.01
C ALA A 12 -6.86 11.27 -17.03
N ALA A 13 -7.60 10.42 -16.31
CA ALA A 13 -7.05 9.60 -15.25
C ALA A 13 -5.85 8.83 -15.82
N ARG A 14 -4.65 9.26 -15.44
CA ARG A 14 -3.42 8.52 -15.70
C ARG A 14 -3.72 7.10 -15.23
N ARG A 15 -3.22 6.08 -15.93
CA ARG A 15 -3.38 4.68 -15.49
C ARG A 15 -2.49 4.45 -14.27
N ILE A 16 -2.79 5.16 -13.17
CA ILE A 16 -2.21 5.01 -11.84
C ILE A 16 -2.55 3.57 -11.43
N GLY A 17 -1.63 2.89 -10.76
CA GLY A 17 -1.84 1.49 -10.36
C GLY A 17 -3.22 1.26 -9.72
N ARG A 18 -3.70 0.01 -9.74
CA ARG A 18 -4.98 -0.30 -9.08
C ARG A 18 -4.85 -0.07 -7.59
N LEU A 19 -5.52 0.98 -7.10
CA LEU A 19 -5.80 1.17 -5.68
C LEU A 19 -7.01 0.31 -5.35
N TRP A 20 -6.89 -0.47 -4.27
CA TRP A 20 -7.98 -1.23 -3.72
C TRP A 20 -8.36 -0.55 -2.40
N ASP A 21 -9.45 0.21 -2.42
CA ASP A 21 -9.96 1.02 -1.30
C ASP A 21 -11.39 0.63 -0.88
N GLY A 22 -12.02 -0.30 -1.59
CA GLY A 22 -13.20 -0.99 -1.08
C GLY A 22 -12.80 -1.67 0.22
N HIS A 23 -13.58 -1.50 1.28
CA HIS A 23 -13.44 -2.21 2.56
C HIS A 23 -13.72 -3.71 2.37
N ILE A 24 -12.96 -4.36 1.49
CA ILE A 24 -13.06 -5.77 1.14
C ILE A 24 -11.86 -6.49 1.74
N ALA A 25 -12.09 -7.72 2.14
CA ALA A 25 -11.02 -8.50 2.72
C ALA A 25 -9.96 -8.87 1.66
N VAL A 26 -8.68 -8.72 2.02
CA VAL A 26 -7.53 -8.93 1.13
C VAL A 26 -7.49 -10.31 0.46
N TRP A 27 -8.05 -11.37 1.09
CA TRP A 27 -8.12 -12.70 0.48
C TRP A 27 -9.06 -12.75 -0.74
N LEU A 28 -10.07 -11.88 -0.83
CA LEU A 28 -10.97 -11.78 -1.99
C LEU A 28 -10.27 -11.23 -3.24
N VAL A 29 -9.13 -10.56 -3.06
CA VAL A 29 -8.31 -10.01 -4.15
C VAL A 29 -6.99 -10.76 -4.36
N ALA A 30 -6.82 -11.94 -3.74
CA ALA A 30 -5.56 -12.68 -3.80
C ALA A 30 -5.16 -13.06 -5.23
N ASP A 31 -6.12 -13.42 -6.10
CA ASP A 31 -5.85 -13.77 -7.50
C ASP A 31 -5.41 -12.57 -8.35
N GLN A 32 -5.86 -11.37 -7.99
CA GLN A 32 -5.43 -10.13 -8.59
C GLN A 32 -4.01 -9.81 -8.11
N LEU A 33 -3.72 -9.96 -6.81
CA LEU A 33 -2.39 -9.77 -6.23
C LEU A 33 -1.35 -10.75 -6.81
N ARG A 34 -1.76 -11.98 -7.13
CA ARG A 34 -0.92 -12.98 -7.83
C ARG A 34 -0.41 -12.52 -9.19
N LYS A 35 -1.03 -11.52 -9.82
CA LYS A 35 -0.59 -10.95 -11.11
C LYS A 35 0.40 -9.78 -10.92
N CYS A 36 0.57 -9.27 -9.70
CA CYS A 36 1.43 -8.13 -9.41
C CYS A 36 2.88 -8.57 -9.11
N ARG A 37 3.87 -7.74 -9.48
CA ARG A 37 5.28 -7.92 -9.05
C ARG A 37 5.62 -7.09 -7.82
N VAL A 38 4.93 -5.96 -7.68
CA VAL A 38 5.09 -5.01 -6.59
C VAL A 38 3.72 -4.75 -6.00
N VAL A 39 3.62 -4.77 -4.68
CA VAL A 39 2.43 -4.39 -3.94
C VAL A 39 2.80 -3.30 -2.94
N TRP A 40 1.97 -2.28 -2.86
CA TRP A 40 2.07 -1.21 -1.88
C TRP A 40 0.93 -1.37 -0.87
N THR A 41 1.27 -1.41 0.41
CA THR A 41 0.30 -1.53 1.50
C THR A 41 0.37 -0.29 2.37
N ILE A 42 -0.79 0.27 2.68
CA ILE A 42 -0.94 1.38 3.62
C ILE A 42 -1.57 0.80 4.89
N THR A 43 -0.94 1.02 6.03
CA THR A 43 -1.45 0.58 7.35
C THR A 43 -1.11 1.63 8.41
N ASN A 44 -1.46 1.39 9.67
CA ASN A 44 -1.24 2.34 10.75
C ASN A 44 0.26 2.57 10.98
N HIS A 45 0.66 3.81 11.25
CA HIS A 45 2.02 4.18 11.63
C HIS A 45 2.55 3.25 12.74
N ASP A 46 3.82 2.86 12.70
CA ASP A 46 4.51 2.06 13.71
C ASP A 46 5.63 2.85 14.39
N LYS A 47 5.38 3.26 15.64
CA LYS A 47 6.28 4.11 16.44
C LYS A 47 7.59 3.41 16.84
N THR A 48 7.66 2.09 16.67
CA THR A 48 8.84 1.30 17.06
C THR A 48 9.87 1.19 15.95
N LEU A 49 9.56 1.71 14.76
CA LEU A 49 10.40 1.60 13.57
C LEU A 49 10.92 2.98 13.13
N PRO A 50 12.08 3.04 12.44
CA PRO A 50 12.59 4.28 11.86
C PRO A 50 11.63 4.92 10.85
N ALA A 51 11.79 6.23 10.65
CA ALA A 51 10.98 7.03 9.73
C ALA A 51 10.97 6.47 8.29
N GLU A 52 12.10 5.94 7.84
CA GLU A 52 12.25 5.27 6.56
C GLU A 52 13.24 4.12 6.68
N GLN A 53 12.97 3.01 5.98
CA GLN A 53 13.88 1.89 5.82
C GLN A 53 13.78 1.31 4.41
N SER A 54 14.93 0.93 3.85
CA SER A 54 15.04 0.18 2.60
C SER A 54 16.03 -0.97 2.77
N GLY A 55 15.80 -2.09 2.10
CA GLY A 55 16.70 -3.25 2.13
C GLY A 55 16.23 -4.38 1.23
N ALA A 56 17.08 -5.40 1.03
CA ALA A 56 16.75 -6.54 0.18
C ALA A 56 15.58 -7.37 0.75
N ARG A 57 15.49 -7.49 2.08
CA ARG A 57 14.42 -8.20 2.77
C ARG A 57 14.29 -7.70 4.20
N LEU A 58 13.40 -6.73 4.42
CA LEU A 58 13.12 -6.19 5.74
C LEU A 58 12.18 -7.12 6.52
N PRO A 59 12.34 -7.23 7.85
CA PRO A 59 11.32 -7.86 8.67
C PRO A 59 10.00 -7.08 8.55
N PRO A 60 8.84 -7.74 8.61
CA PRO A 60 7.55 -7.09 8.43
C PRO A 60 7.24 -6.05 9.52
N GLY A 61 7.91 -6.08 10.67
CA GLY A 61 7.66 -5.15 11.78
C GLY A 61 6.42 -5.53 12.58
N PRO A 62 6.32 -5.06 13.84
CA PRO A 62 5.35 -5.60 14.80
C PRO A 62 3.90 -5.26 14.45
N ARG A 63 3.60 -4.10 13.84
CA ARG A 63 2.21 -3.81 13.42
C ARG A 63 1.81 -4.56 12.17
N PHE A 64 2.58 -4.45 11.09
CA PHE A 64 2.21 -5.05 9.82
C PHE A 64 2.20 -6.58 9.87
N ALA A 65 3.10 -7.22 10.62
CA ALA A 65 3.12 -8.68 10.76
C ALA A 65 1.80 -9.31 11.26
N ARG A 66 0.96 -8.51 11.94
CA ARG A 66 -0.31 -8.97 12.52
C ARG A 66 -1.51 -8.77 11.59
N THR A 67 -1.34 -8.08 10.46
CA THR A 67 -2.47 -7.80 9.57
C THR A 67 -2.81 -9.01 8.69
N PRO A 68 -4.08 -9.19 8.29
CA PRO A 68 -4.45 -10.15 7.26
C PRO A 68 -3.68 -9.91 5.95
N ASP A 69 -3.39 -8.64 5.63
CA ASP A 69 -2.67 -8.25 4.43
C ASP A 69 -1.27 -8.86 4.40
N PHE A 70 -0.53 -8.78 5.50
CA PHE A 70 0.79 -9.41 5.57
C PHE A 70 0.70 -10.92 5.42
N ARG A 71 -0.27 -11.58 6.07
CA ARG A 71 -0.43 -13.04 5.96
C ARG A 71 -0.69 -13.47 4.52
N VAL A 72 -1.57 -12.78 3.81
CA VAL A 72 -1.86 -13.07 2.40
C VAL A 72 -0.64 -12.77 1.53
N LEU A 73 -0.01 -11.60 1.69
CA LEU A 73 1.17 -11.24 0.90
C LEU A 73 2.34 -12.20 1.12
N ASN A 74 2.62 -12.57 2.37
CA ASN A 74 3.65 -13.55 2.71
C ASN A 74 3.33 -14.94 2.12
N GLY A 75 2.06 -15.37 2.18
CA GLY A 75 1.61 -16.62 1.54
C GLY A 75 1.73 -16.60 0.00
N LEU A 76 1.70 -15.41 -0.61
CA LEU A 76 1.92 -15.20 -2.04
C LEU A 76 3.41 -14.99 -2.41
N GLY A 77 4.33 -15.09 -1.44
CA GLY A 77 5.77 -14.96 -1.64
C GLY A 77 6.31 -13.52 -1.62
N PHE A 78 5.48 -12.54 -1.29
CA PHE A 78 5.94 -11.16 -1.17
C PHE A 78 6.76 -10.97 0.11
N HIS A 79 7.81 -10.16 0.01
CA HIS A 79 8.63 -9.72 1.13
C HIS A 79 8.82 -8.20 1.09
N VAL A 80 9.00 -7.60 2.26
CA VAL A 80 9.13 -6.14 2.39
C VAL A 80 10.52 -5.70 1.93
N VAL A 81 10.57 -4.69 1.08
CA VAL A 81 11.84 -4.10 0.59
C VAL A 81 11.99 -2.63 0.97
N GLN A 82 10.88 -1.95 1.26
CA GLN A 82 10.91 -0.55 1.67
C GLN A 82 9.71 -0.23 2.56
N ARG A 83 9.90 0.71 3.49
CA ARG A 83 8.85 1.21 4.37
C ARG A 83 9.10 2.66 4.76
N TRP A 84 8.02 3.45 4.71
CA TRP A 84 7.95 4.82 5.20
C TRP A 84 6.95 4.92 6.35
N GLN A 85 7.31 5.63 7.40
CA GLN A 85 6.47 6.01 8.52
C GLN A 85 6.06 7.48 8.38
N PHE A 86 4.80 7.73 8.06
CA PHE A 86 4.17 9.05 8.10
C PHE A 86 3.52 9.29 9.46
N SER A 87 3.00 10.51 9.69
CA SER A 87 2.44 10.93 10.97
C SER A 87 1.36 9.98 11.54
N PHE A 88 0.55 9.37 10.66
CA PHE A 88 -0.56 8.49 11.07
C PHE A 88 -0.55 7.12 10.40
N ALA A 89 0.13 7.00 9.27
CA ALA A 89 0.17 5.80 8.46
C ALA A 89 1.61 5.36 8.21
N GLN A 90 1.78 4.12 7.79
CA GLN A 90 2.98 3.64 7.15
C GLN A 90 2.65 3.13 5.75
N VAL A 91 3.57 3.34 4.83
CA VAL A 91 3.49 2.85 3.46
C VAL A 91 4.59 1.83 3.27
N ILE A 92 4.22 0.62 2.84
CA ILE A 92 5.11 -0.53 2.76
C ILE A 92 5.16 -1.02 1.31
N LYS A 93 6.36 -1.14 0.76
CA LYS A 93 6.61 -1.77 -0.54
C LYS A 93 6.99 -3.23 -0.34
N SER A 94 6.28 -4.12 -1.01
CA SER A 94 6.61 -5.54 -1.04
C SER A 94 6.82 -6.05 -2.46
N THR A 95 7.78 -6.94 -2.64
CA THR A 95 8.15 -7.54 -3.93
C THR A 95 8.27 -9.06 -3.83
N ARG A 96 8.27 -9.73 -4.98
CA ARG A 96 8.53 -11.16 -5.12
C ARG A 96 9.41 -11.42 -6.34
#